data_AF-A0A950P9L3-F1
#
_entry.id   AF-A0A950P9L3-F1
#
_cell.length_a   1.000
_cell.length_b   1.000
_cell.length_c   1.000
_cell.angle_alpha   90.00
_cell.angle_beta   90.00
_cell.angle_gamma   90.00
#
_symmetry.space_group_name_H-M   'P 1'
#
loop_
_entity.id
_entity.type
_entity.pdbx_description
1 polymer ?
#
loop_
_entity_poly.entity_id
_entity_poly.type
_entity_poly.pdbx_seq_one_letter_code
_entity_poly.pdbx_strand_id
1 'polypeptide(L)'
;MFSEEQTAFLSGKSGLKDLSSLIYCVRACGFDEGAYLAAHPDLQAAGFDPTSALFHFLAHGIEEHRTVPGGRLPDGLAALVALEIPDPAYASRLFRNLFFGQLADPETAAWLWYGVDGALLECIRAARGVPYFIIGDSHANHYRRNAARDIEWLAPLPLLCHGASAIRLADEAARSPHGANILRWARTTVRQRPKLDAPIFLKFGGIDAQFLWVRRRIRNRVYQFSTDDFDALADESVKQYARFLDALADIVDPKLLRVCSVFPPAITDADWEGHFLEAHRDTPEHDRYLAAELRKMELPDLGAWTELRARYNRKLRGICDKAGLVFVDVLSPFLDSKGVVDKRYLGAAGDFHINYDATEEPLVELIWRHVSSDSSRDALRGHPAAE
;
A
#
# COMPACT_ATOMS: atom_id res chain seq x y z
N MET A 1 -7.72 -26.60 26.43
CA MET A 1 -8.01 -25.68 27.56
C MET A 1 -6.68 -25.30 28.18
N PHE A 2 -6.48 -24.03 28.52
CA PHE A 2 -5.20 -23.58 29.11
C PHE A 2 -5.03 -24.12 30.54
N SER A 3 -3.79 -24.35 30.96
CA SER A 3 -3.48 -24.63 32.36
C SER A 3 -3.73 -23.40 33.24
N GLU A 4 -3.74 -23.58 34.56
CA GLU A 4 -3.86 -22.46 35.51
C GLU A 4 -2.72 -21.45 35.36
N GLU A 5 -1.49 -21.93 35.16
CA GLU A 5 -0.31 -21.10 34.94
C GLU A 5 -0.41 -20.27 33.65
N GLN A 6 -0.83 -20.91 32.55
CA GLN A 6 -1.07 -20.24 31.28
C GLN A 6 -2.18 -19.19 31.38
N THR A 7 -3.25 -19.52 32.11
CA THR A 7 -4.37 -18.61 32.37
C THR A 7 -3.90 -17.40 33.18
N ALA A 8 -3.12 -17.61 34.25
CA ALA A 8 -2.56 -16.54 35.06
C ALA A 8 -1.62 -15.64 34.24
N PHE A 9 -0.78 -16.23 33.39
CA PHE A 9 0.13 -15.50 32.51
C PHE A 9 -0.62 -14.58 31.54
N LEU A 10 -1.60 -15.12 30.80
CA LEU A 10 -2.39 -14.32 29.85
C LEU A 10 -3.27 -13.28 30.53
N SER A 11 -3.80 -13.58 31.72
CA SER A 11 -4.55 -12.61 32.52
C SER A 11 -3.65 -11.46 32.98
N GLY A 12 -2.41 -11.75 33.38
CA GLY A 12 -1.41 -10.73 33.71
C GLY A 12 -1.03 -9.85 32.52
N LYS A 13 -0.96 -10.43 31.31
CA LYS A 13 -0.57 -9.71 30.08
C LYS A 13 -1.70 -8.85 29.49
N SER A 14 -2.93 -9.37 29.50
CA SER A 14 -4.09 -8.68 28.93
C SER A 14 -4.82 -7.80 29.94
N GLY A 15 -4.72 -8.12 31.24
CA GLY A 15 -5.56 -7.57 32.30
C GLY A 15 -6.97 -8.18 32.36
N LEU A 16 -7.32 -9.09 31.44
CA LEU A 16 -8.63 -9.74 31.42
C LEU A 16 -8.70 -10.90 32.42
N LYS A 17 -9.87 -11.03 33.05
CA LYS A 17 -10.20 -12.20 33.89
C LYS A 17 -10.91 -13.30 33.11
N ASP A 18 -11.70 -12.93 32.11
CA ASP A 18 -12.40 -13.88 31.24
C ASP A 18 -11.63 -14.07 29.92
N LEU A 19 -10.75 -15.07 29.91
CA LEU A 19 -10.01 -15.44 28.71
C LEU A 19 -10.86 -16.21 27.70
N SER A 20 -12.03 -16.73 28.07
CA SER A 20 -12.90 -17.44 27.14
C SER A 20 -13.49 -16.47 26.11
N SER A 21 -13.90 -15.29 26.56
CA SER A 21 -14.38 -14.21 25.68
C SER A 21 -13.26 -13.69 24.76
N LEU A 22 -12.04 -13.58 25.27
CA LEU A 22 -10.86 -13.24 24.45
C LEU A 22 -10.65 -14.26 23.33
N ILE A 23 -10.56 -15.54 23.68
CA ILE A 23 -10.36 -16.64 22.72
C ILE A 23 -11.49 -16.65 21.68
N TYR A 24 -12.74 -16.46 22.11
CA TYR A 24 -13.88 -16.39 21.22
C TYR A 24 -13.73 -15.24 20.21
N CYS A 25 -13.40 -14.02 20.65
CA CYS A 25 -13.23 -12.88 19.75
C CYS A 25 -12.06 -13.06 18.78
N VAL A 26 -10.96 -13.64 19.24
CA VAL A 26 -9.78 -13.95 18.41
C VAL A 26 -10.16 -14.93 17.29
N ARG A 27 -10.89 -16.00 17.61
CA ARG A 27 -11.41 -16.95 16.60
C ARG A 27 -12.46 -16.33 15.69
N ALA A 28 -13.31 -15.43 16.22
CA ALA A 28 -14.27 -14.69 15.41
C ALA A 28 -13.60 -13.76 14.39
N CYS A 29 -12.34 -13.37 14.62
CA CYS A 29 -11.50 -12.69 13.63
C CYS A 29 -10.92 -13.65 12.56
N GLY A 30 -11.26 -14.93 12.62
CA GLY A 30 -10.79 -15.99 11.73
C GLY A 30 -9.40 -16.54 12.05
N PHE A 31 -8.91 -16.32 13.29
CA PHE A 31 -7.72 -17.03 13.75
C PHE A 31 -8.02 -18.53 13.85
N ASP A 32 -7.21 -19.34 13.16
CA ASP A 32 -7.26 -20.80 13.21
C ASP A 32 -5.94 -21.35 13.73
N GLU A 33 -6.01 -22.14 14.80
CA GLU A 33 -4.82 -22.67 15.48
C GLU A 33 -4.02 -23.64 14.60
N GLY A 34 -4.70 -24.42 13.77
CA GLY A 34 -4.08 -25.40 12.89
C GLY A 34 -3.32 -24.73 11.75
N ALA A 35 -3.93 -23.73 11.13
CA ALA A 35 -3.32 -22.90 10.10
C ALA A 35 -2.16 -22.09 10.65
N TYR A 36 -2.31 -21.52 11.86
CA TYR A 36 -1.21 -20.84 12.54
C TYR A 36 -0.06 -21.82 12.80
N LEU A 37 -0.30 -23.01 13.33
CA LEU A 37 0.74 -24.02 13.54
C LEU A 37 1.40 -24.43 12.22
N ALA A 38 0.61 -24.68 11.16
CA ALA A 38 1.10 -25.05 9.84
C ALA A 38 2.01 -23.98 9.21
N ALA A 39 1.73 -22.70 9.47
CA ALA A 39 2.52 -21.57 8.99
C ALA A 39 3.85 -21.34 9.76
N HIS A 40 4.04 -21.99 10.91
CA HIS A 40 5.22 -21.79 11.77
C HIS A 40 5.95 -23.13 12.04
N PRO A 41 6.89 -23.53 11.15
CA PRO A 41 7.60 -24.81 11.25
C PRO A 41 8.40 -24.99 12.53
N ASP A 42 8.86 -23.91 13.15
CA ASP A 42 9.57 -23.94 14.43
C ASP A 42 8.67 -24.41 15.58
N LEU A 43 7.40 -24.00 15.59
CA LEU A 43 6.42 -24.45 16.58
C LEU A 43 6.06 -25.93 16.37
N GLN A 44 5.95 -26.36 15.11
CA GLN A 44 5.75 -27.78 14.77
C GLN A 44 6.94 -28.63 15.22
N ALA A 45 8.17 -28.18 14.96
CA ALA A 45 9.38 -28.87 15.38
C ALA A 45 9.51 -28.94 16.91
N ALA A 46 8.99 -27.94 17.63
CA ALA A 46 8.87 -27.93 19.08
C ALA A 46 7.74 -28.83 19.61
N GLY A 47 6.97 -29.50 18.73
CA GLY A 47 5.92 -30.44 19.10
C GLY A 47 4.63 -29.77 19.58
N PHE A 48 4.36 -28.53 19.17
CA PHE A 48 3.16 -27.82 19.59
C PHE A 48 1.91 -28.46 18.97
N ASP A 49 0.85 -28.52 19.77
CA ASP A 49 -0.50 -28.84 19.35
C ASP A 49 -1.33 -27.55 19.10
N PRO A 50 -2.56 -27.64 18.58
CA PRO A 50 -3.38 -26.44 18.35
C PRO A 50 -3.63 -25.58 19.61
N THR A 51 -3.77 -26.19 20.79
CA THR A 51 -4.03 -25.41 22.03
C THR A 51 -2.79 -24.63 22.46
N SER A 52 -1.61 -25.26 22.43
CA SER A 52 -0.33 -24.62 22.72
C SER A 52 0.06 -23.59 21.67
N ALA A 53 -0.33 -23.80 20.40
CA ALA A 53 -0.18 -22.79 19.34
C ALA A 53 -1.03 -21.54 19.59
N LEU A 54 -2.29 -21.68 20.02
CA LEU A 54 -3.13 -20.55 20.44
C LEU A 54 -2.54 -19.81 21.64
N PHE A 55 -2.12 -20.57 22.67
CA PHE A 55 -1.46 -19.98 23.84
C PHE A 55 -0.23 -19.20 23.40
N HIS A 56 0.64 -19.80 22.57
CA HIS A 56 1.83 -19.15 22.04
C HIS A 56 1.50 -17.86 21.30
N PHE A 57 0.51 -17.87 20.42
CA PHE A 57 0.11 -16.65 19.72
C PHE A 57 -0.25 -15.53 20.70
N LEU A 58 -1.15 -15.80 21.65
CA LEU A 58 -1.62 -14.80 22.62
C LEU A 58 -0.55 -14.38 23.63
N ALA A 59 0.39 -15.27 23.95
CA ALA A 59 1.44 -15.05 24.95
C ALA A 59 2.70 -14.40 24.36
N HIS A 60 3.09 -14.77 23.14
CA HIS A 60 4.39 -14.43 22.55
C HIS A 60 4.28 -13.99 21.08
N GLY A 61 3.48 -14.68 20.26
CA GLY A 61 3.41 -14.46 18.82
C GLY A 61 3.05 -13.03 18.41
N ILE A 62 2.24 -12.33 19.21
CA ILE A 62 1.91 -10.91 19.02
C ILE A 62 3.16 -10.01 19.09
N GLU A 63 4.09 -10.30 20.01
CA GLU A 63 5.33 -9.55 20.23
C GLU A 63 6.44 -9.97 19.28
N GLU A 64 6.41 -11.22 18.84
CA GLU A 64 7.29 -11.75 17.79
C GLU A 64 6.90 -11.29 16.39
N HIS A 65 5.82 -10.51 16.24
CA HIS A 65 5.28 -10.06 14.96
C HIS A 65 4.97 -11.21 14.00
N ARG A 66 4.48 -12.34 14.54
CA ARG A 66 4.12 -13.53 13.75
C ARG A 66 2.98 -13.19 12.80
N THR A 67 3.09 -13.63 11.55
CA THR A 67 1.96 -13.59 10.61
C THR A 67 0.87 -14.54 11.11
N VAL A 68 -0.39 -14.11 11.11
CA VAL A 68 -1.50 -14.94 11.59
C VAL A 68 -2.51 -15.19 10.49
N PRO A 69 -3.17 -16.36 10.48
CA PRO A 69 -4.38 -16.53 9.69
C PRO A 69 -5.45 -15.54 10.18
N GLY A 70 -6.25 -15.04 9.26
CA GLY A 70 -7.40 -14.20 9.55
C GLY A 70 -8.53 -14.51 8.59
N GLY A 71 -9.75 -14.20 9.00
CA GLY A 71 -10.93 -14.25 8.15
C GLY A 71 -11.00 -13.04 7.22
N ARG A 72 -12.17 -12.79 6.65
CA ARG A 72 -12.39 -11.61 5.81
C ARG A 72 -12.55 -10.37 6.70
N LEU A 73 -11.97 -9.25 6.32
CA LEU A 73 -12.21 -7.98 7.00
C LEU A 73 -13.70 -7.58 6.86
N PRO A 74 -14.40 -7.11 7.92
CA PRO A 74 -13.94 -6.80 9.28
C PRO A 74 -14.36 -7.84 10.35
N ASP A 75 -14.41 -9.13 10.02
CA ASP A 75 -15.03 -10.17 10.85
C ASP A 75 -14.46 -10.14 12.28
N GLY A 76 -15.32 -10.19 13.30
CA GLY A 76 -14.93 -10.25 14.72
C GLY A 76 -14.26 -8.99 15.32
N LEU A 77 -13.77 -8.04 14.52
CA LEU A 77 -13.01 -6.88 15.01
C LEU A 77 -13.82 -5.99 15.96
N ALA A 78 -15.11 -5.77 15.68
CA ALA A 78 -15.97 -4.98 16.55
C ALA A 78 -16.17 -5.64 17.93
N ALA A 79 -16.29 -6.97 17.98
CA ALA A 79 -16.39 -7.72 19.23
C ALA A 79 -15.08 -7.66 20.02
N LEU A 80 -13.93 -7.71 19.33
CA LEU A 80 -12.61 -7.58 19.95
C LEU A 80 -12.42 -6.20 20.59
N VAL A 81 -12.84 -5.11 19.95
CA VAL A 81 -12.85 -3.76 20.56
C VAL A 81 -13.75 -3.73 21.79
N ALA A 82 -14.94 -4.33 21.71
CA ALA A 82 -15.92 -4.34 22.78
C ALA A 82 -15.49 -5.13 24.04
N LEU A 83 -14.42 -5.93 23.96
CA LEU A 83 -13.85 -6.59 25.14
C LEU A 83 -13.20 -5.62 26.13
N GLU A 84 -12.90 -4.39 25.71
CA GLU A 84 -12.24 -3.36 26.55
C GLU A 84 -11.00 -3.91 27.27
N ILE A 85 -10.11 -4.57 26.52
CA ILE A 85 -8.87 -5.17 27.04
C ILE A 85 -8.09 -4.11 27.85
N PRO A 86 -7.88 -4.31 29.16
CA PRO A 86 -7.34 -3.27 30.04
C PRO A 86 -5.92 -2.79 29.71
N ASP A 87 -5.04 -3.68 29.24
CA ASP A 87 -3.72 -3.27 28.75
C ASP A 87 -3.83 -2.72 27.32
N PRO A 88 -3.67 -1.38 27.12
CA PRO A 88 -3.86 -0.76 25.81
C PRO A 88 -2.76 -1.13 24.81
N ALA A 89 -1.54 -1.44 25.26
CA ALA A 89 -0.45 -1.84 24.40
C ALA A 89 -0.64 -3.29 23.92
N TYR A 90 -1.10 -4.18 24.79
CA TYR A 90 -1.50 -5.53 24.40
C TYR A 90 -2.70 -5.51 23.44
N ALA A 91 -3.74 -4.74 23.78
CA ALA A 91 -4.95 -4.59 22.95
C ALA A 91 -4.62 -4.12 21.53
N SER A 92 -3.83 -3.04 21.41
CA SER A 92 -3.40 -2.48 20.13
C SER A 92 -2.61 -3.49 19.30
N ARG A 93 -1.62 -4.17 19.92
CA ARG A 93 -0.80 -5.17 19.21
C ARG A 93 -1.61 -6.40 18.79
N LEU A 94 -2.52 -6.88 19.61
CA LEU A 94 -3.42 -7.99 19.27
C LEU A 94 -4.32 -7.63 18.09
N PHE A 95 -5.00 -6.48 18.18
CA PHE A 95 -5.89 -6.02 17.12
C PHE A 95 -5.14 -5.83 15.81
N ARG A 96 -3.97 -5.19 15.84
CA ARG A 96 -3.10 -4.99 14.67
C ARG A 96 -2.72 -6.34 14.02
N ASN A 97 -2.29 -7.34 14.79
CA ASN A 97 -1.92 -8.65 14.24
C ASN A 97 -3.11 -9.29 13.52
N LEU A 98 -4.29 -9.31 14.15
CA LEU A 98 -5.50 -9.89 13.55
C LEU A 98 -5.97 -9.10 12.33
N PHE A 99 -5.94 -7.76 12.37
CA PHE A 99 -6.24 -6.91 11.23
C PHE A 99 -5.34 -7.24 10.03
N PHE A 100 -4.02 -7.36 10.23
CA PHE A 100 -3.11 -7.71 9.13
C PHE A 100 -3.28 -9.15 8.64
N GLY A 101 -3.67 -10.08 9.51
CA GLY A 101 -4.10 -11.42 9.12
C GLY A 101 -5.31 -11.37 8.18
N GLN A 102 -6.33 -10.59 8.52
CA GLN A 102 -7.51 -10.39 7.67
C GLN A 102 -7.19 -9.63 6.38
N LEU A 103 -6.25 -8.69 6.43
CA LEU A 103 -5.80 -7.95 5.25
C LEU A 103 -5.06 -8.82 4.23
N ALA A 104 -4.51 -9.95 4.68
CA ALA A 104 -3.87 -10.94 3.83
C ALA A 104 -4.89 -11.91 3.19
N ASP A 105 -6.13 -11.95 3.70
CA ASP A 105 -7.19 -12.78 3.15
C ASP A 105 -7.59 -12.31 1.73
N PRO A 106 -7.68 -13.21 0.72
CA PRO A 106 -8.04 -12.84 -0.65
C PRO A 106 -9.45 -12.24 -0.80
N GLU A 107 -10.42 -12.65 0.03
CA GLU A 107 -11.78 -12.13 -0.02
C GLU A 107 -11.83 -10.69 0.49
N THR A 108 -10.93 -10.30 1.41
CA THR A 108 -10.80 -8.91 1.87
C THR A 108 -10.51 -7.95 0.71
N ALA A 109 -9.61 -8.32 -0.19
CA ALA A 109 -9.27 -7.47 -1.34
C ALA A 109 -10.48 -7.22 -2.24
N ALA A 110 -11.31 -8.23 -2.50
CA ALA A 110 -12.55 -8.08 -3.26
C ALA A 110 -13.59 -7.27 -2.48
N TRP A 111 -13.70 -7.50 -1.17
CA TRP A 111 -14.67 -6.83 -0.32
C TRP A 111 -14.48 -5.31 -0.24
N LEU A 112 -13.23 -4.85 -0.10
CA LEU A 112 -12.91 -3.42 0.00
C LEU A 112 -13.46 -2.59 -1.18
N TRP A 113 -13.59 -3.19 -2.37
CA TRP A 113 -14.16 -2.54 -3.56
C TRP A 113 -15.66 -2.29 -3.49
N TYR A 114 -16.40 -3.00 -2.62
CA TYR A 114 -17.84 -2.76 -2.41
C TYR A 114 -18.13 -1.55 -1.51
N GLY A 115 -17.08 -0.87 -1.03
CA GLY A 115 -17.17 0.26 -0.11
C GLY A 115 -16.80 -0.14 1.31
N VAL A 116 -16.30 0.83 2.06
CA VAL A 116 -15.97 0.66 3.48
C VAL A 116 -16.94 1.48 4.30
N ASP A 117 -17.69 0.81 5.17
CA ASP A 117 -18.64 1.47 6.05
C ASP A 117 -17.93 2.26 7.17
N GLY A 118 -18.72 3.07 7.89
CA GLY A 118 -18.20 3.83 9.01
C GLY A 118 -17.72 2.95 10.17
N ALA A 119 -18.31 1.78 10.37
CA ALA A 119 -18.07 0.93 11.52
C ALA A 119 -16.65 0.34 11.51
N LEU A 120 -16.14 -0.10 10.36
CA LEU A 120 -14.75 -0.58 10.27
C LEU A 120 -13.75 0.52 10.65
N LEU A 121 -13.90 1.74 10.13
CA LEU A 121 -12.98 2.83 10.44
C LEU A 121 -13.01 3.20 11.93
N GLU A 122 -14.19 3.19 12.56
CA GLU A 122 -14.29 3.41 14.00
C GLU A 122 -13.67 2.25 14.80
N CYS A 123 -13.81 0.99 14.37
CA CYS A 123 -13.15 -0.14 15.00
C CYS A 123 -11.62 0.00 14.95
N ILE A 124 -11.08 0.34 13.77
CA ILE A 124 -9.64 0.60 13.60
C ILE A 124 -9.18 1.69 14.57
N ARG A 125 -9.89 2.82 14.64
CA ARG A 125 -9.53 3.95 15.51
C ARG A 125 -9.64 3.61 17.00
N ALA A 126 -10.69 2.90 17.39
CA ALA A 126 -10.86 2.44 18.77
C ALA A 126 -9.68 1.55 19.21
N ALA A 127 -9.11 0.79 18.28
CA ALA A 127 -7.90 0.00 18.47
C ALA A 127 -6.59 0.77 18.23
N ARG A 128 -6.61 2.12 18.22
CA ARG A 128 -5.44 3.01 17.98
C ARG A 128 -4.84 2.90 16.57
N GLY A 129 -5.55 2.30 15.62
CA GLY A 129 -5.17 2.29 14.23
C GLY A 129 -5.45 3.62 13.55
N VAL A 130 -4.60 3.99 12.60
CA VAL A 130 -4.72 5.18 11.76
C VAL A 130 -5.07 4.73 10.35
N PRO A 131 -6.35 4.76 9.96
CA PRO A 131 -6.80 4.25 8.67
C PRO A 131 -6.41 5.18 7.53
N TYR A 132 -5.98 4.60 6.41
CA TYR A 132 -5.79 5.30 5.14
C TYR A 132 -6.01 4.34 3.97
N PHE A 133 -6.53 4.87 2.88
CA PHE A 133 -6.73 4.13 1.65
C PHE A 133 -5.51 4.23 0.75
N ILE A 134 -5.25 3.16 0.01
CA ILE A 134 -4.20 3.09 -1.00
C ILE A 134 -4.85 2.63 -2.29
N ILE A 135 -4.83 3.46 -3.32
CA ILE A 135 -5.37 3.15 -4.65
C ILE A 135 -4.29 3.37 -5.68
N GLY A 136 -3.95 2.34 -6.45
CA GLY A 136 -2.86 2.47 -7.42
C GLY A 136 -2.52 1.20 -8.15
N ASP A 137 -1.51 1.29 -8.99
CA ASP A 137 -0.90 0.12 -9.65
C ASP A 137 -0.10 -0.76 -8.65
N SER A 138 0.70 -1.70 -9.14
CA SER A 138 1.47 -2.60 -8.28
C SER A 138 2.46 -1.87 -7.37
N HIS A 139 2.94 -0.67 -7.74
CA HIS A 139 3.80 0.13 -6.90
C HIS A 139 3.07 0.66 -5.65
N ALA A 140 1.75 0.69 -5.64
CA ALA A 140 0.98 1.09 -4.47
C ALA A 140 1.15 0.12 -3.28
N ASN A 141 1.61 -1.11 -3.52
CA ASN A 141 1.92 -2.06 -2.44
C ASN A 141 2.98 -1.54 -1.45
N HIS A 142 3.87 -0.63 -1.87
CA HIS A 142 4.85 0.00 -0.97
C HIS A 142 4.23 0.82 0.17
N TYR A 143 2.94 1.16 0.08
CA TYR A 143 2.22 1.85 1.13
C TYR A 143 1.56 0.89 2.12
N ARG A 144 1.57 -0.44 1.90
CA ARG A 144 0.98 -1.43 2.81
C ARG A 144 1.89 -1.73 4.00
N ARG A 145 2.22 -0.70 4.78
CA ARG A 145 3.19 -0.81 5.88
C ARG A 145 2.55 -1.28 7.18
N ASN A 146 3.15 -2.32 7.76
CA ASN A 146 2.82 -2.81 9.08
C ASN A 146 3.73 -2.12 10.11
N ALA A 147 3.51 -0.83 10.36
CA ALA A 147 4.33 -0.02 11.26
C ALA A 147 3.52 0.61 12.40
N ALA A 148 4.18 0.90 13.52
CA ALA A 148 3.59 1.52 14.70
C ALA A 148 4.48 2.61 15.29
N ARG A 149 3.87 3.54 16.02
CA ARG A 149 4.50 4.54 16.89
C ARG A 149 3.83 4.45 18.25
N ASP A 150 4.57 3.99 19.24
CA ASP A 150 4.03 3.63 20.55
C ASP A 150 2.86 2.64 20.44
N ILE A 151 1.66 3.07 20.81
CA ILE A 151 0.43 2.28 20.74
C ILE A 151 -0.38 2.55 19.46
N GLU A 152 -0.02 3.57 18.67
CA GLU A 152 -0.69 3.89 17.40
C GLU A 152 -0.06 3.10 16.26
N TRP A 153 -0.86 2.70 15.27
CA TRP A 153 -0.37 1.90 14.15
C TRP A 153 -1.03 2.26 12.83
N LEU A 154 -0.30 2.05 11.74
CA LEU A 154 -0.78 2.32 10.39
C LEU A 154 -1.74 1.22 9.94
N ALA A 155 -2.96 1.60 9.54
CA ALA A 155 -3.98 0.68 9.05
C ALA A 155 -4.26 0.90 7.56
N PRO A 156 -3.44 0.32 6.65
CA PRO A 156 -3.64 0.45 5.21
C PRO A 156 -4.88 -0.30 4.73
N LEU A 157 -5.66 0.34 3.86
CA LEU A 157 -6.83 -0.23 3.17
C LEU A 157 -6.57 -0.23 1.65
N PRO A 158 -6.01 -1.31 1.09
CA PRO A 158 -5.53 -1.34 -0.29
C PRO A 158 -6.62 -1.68 -1.32
N LEU A 159 -6.68 -0.89 -2.38
CA LEU A 159 -7.55 -1.02 -3.56
C LEU A 159 -6.64 -1.07 -4.80
N LEU A 160 -6.01 -2.23 -5.01
CA LEU A 160 -4.97 -2.39 -6.02
C LEU A 160 -5.55 -2.58 -7.42
N CYS A 161 -4.96 -1.86 -8.37
CA CYS A 161 -5.29 -1.85 -9.79
C CYS A 161 -4.07 -2.31 -10.59
N HIS A 162 -3.69 -3.58 -10.48
CA HIS A 162 -2.49 -4.12 -11.14
C HIS A 162 -2.47 -3.81 -12.64
N GLY A 163 -1.35 -3.23 -13.13
CA GLY A 163 -1.18 -2.84 -14.53
C GLY A 163 -1.97 -1.59 -14.96
N ALA A 164 -2.64 -0.90 -14.04
CA ALA A 164 -3.36 0.32 -14.38
C ALA A 164 -2.41 1.45 -14.79
N SER A 165 -2.80 2.17 -15.83
CA SER A 165 -2.08 3.31 -16.36
C SER A 165 -2.89 4.58 -16.13
N ALA A 166 -2.23 5.65 -15.69
CA ALA A 166 -2.85 6.93 -15.36
C ALA A 166 -3.61 7.51 -16.56
N ILE A 167 -3.05 7.39 -17.77
CA ILE A 167 -3.66 7.88 -19.01
C ILE A 167 -5.02 7.24 -19.32
N ARG A 168 -5.30 6.05 -18.77
CA ARG A 168 -6.51 5.27 -19.03
C ARG A 168 -7.59 5.43 -17.96
N LEU A 169 -7.30 6.10 -16.84
CA LEU A 169 -8.27 6.18 -15.74
C LEU A 169 -9.52 7.00 -16.09
N ALA A 170 -9.40 7.99 -16.97
CA ALA A 170 -10.54 8.79 -17.43
C ALA A 170 -11.25 8.20 -18.66
N ASP A 171 -10.74 7.11 -19.24
CA ASP A 171 -11.26 6.52 -20.48
C ASP A 171 -12.35 5.48 -20.16
N GLU A 172 -13.61 5.85 -20.34
CA GLU A 172 -14.77 4.95 -20.11
C GLU A 172 -14.78 3.75 -21.06
N ALA A 173 -14.09 3.84 -22.20
CA ALA A 173 -13.94 2.76 -23.16
C ALA A 173 -12.66 1.92 -22.94
N ALA A 174 -11.90 2.19 -21.87
CA ALA A 174 -10.70 1.44 -21.56
C ALA A 174 -11.02 -0.04 -21.33
N ARG A 175 -10.18 -0.92 -21.88
CA ARG A 175 -10.29 -2.38 -21.72
C ARG A 175 -10.33 -2.81 -20.24
N SER A 176 -9.60 -2.09 -19.38
CA SER A 176 -9.59 -2.31 -17.93
C SER A 176 -10.35 -1.17 -17.23
N PRO A 177 -11.46 -1.45 -16.53
CA PRO A 177 -12.36 -0.42 -16.00
C PRO A 177 -11.88 0.17 -14.66
N HIS A 178 -10.57 0.31 -14.43
CA HIS A 178 -10.02 0.72 -13.14
C HIS A 178 -10.54 2.08 -12.68
N GLY A 179 -10.56 3.09 -13.56
CA GLY A 179 -11.08 4.41 -13.22
C GLY A 179 -12.56 4.37 -12.83
N ALA A 180 -13.38 3.69 -13.63
CA ALA A 180 -14.80 3.51 -13.32
C ALA A 180 -15.02 2.74 -12.00
N ASN A 181 -14.19 1.75 -11.70
CA ASN A 181 -14.22 1.02 -10.42
C ASN A 181 -13.92 1.94 -9.24
N ILE A 182 -12.90 2.80 -9.35
CA ILE A 182 -12.53 3.75 -8.29
C ILE A 182 -13.64 4.77 -8.06
N LEU A 183 -14.21 5.35 -9.14
CA LEU A 183 -15.32 6.31 -9.00
C LEU A 183 -16.56 5.66 -8.39
N ARG A 184 -16.86 4.40 -8.75
CA ARG A 184 -17.93 3.62 -8.13
C ARG A 184 -17.66 3.38 -6.64
N TRP A 185 -16.47 2.92 -6.29
CA TRP A 185 -16.06 2.72 -4.91
C TRP A 185 -16.18 4.02 -4.09
N ALA A 186 -15.72 5.15 -4.63
CA ALA A 186 -15.79 6.44 -3.96
C ALA A 186 -17.24 6.85 -3.69
N ARG A 187 -18.14 6.72 -4.67
CA ARG A 187 -19.57 7.01 -4.50
C ARG A 187 -20.22 6.11 -3.46
N THR A 188 -19.90 4.83 -3.46
CA THR A 188 -20.45 3.89 -2.47
C THR A 188 -19.95 4.21 -1.06
N THR A 189 -18.64 4.44 -0.91
CA THR A 189 -18.00 4.75 0.37
C THR A 189 -18.54 6.06 0.95
N VAL A 190 -18.64 7.13 0.15
CA VAL A 190 -19.20 8.41 0.62
C VAL A 190 -20.69 8.30 0.94
N ARG A 191 -21.47 7.47 0.24
CA ARG A 191 -22.87 7.21 0.61
C ARG A 191 -22.99 6.47 1.95
N GLN A 192 -22.13 5.49 2.20
CA GLN A 192 -22.10 4.74 3.45
C GLN A 192 -21.51 5.56 4.61
N ARG A 193 -20.59 6.50 4.30
CA ARG A 193 -19.95 7.41 5.25
C ARG A 193 -19.86 8.82 4.64
N PRO A 194 -20.91 9.65 4.80
CA PRO A 194 -20.93 11.02 4.26
C PRO A 194 -19.81 11.93 4.78
N LYS A 195 -19.17 11.55 5.89
CA LYS A 195 -17.97 12.20 6.46
C LYS A 195 -16.78 11.25 6.37
N LEU A 196 -16.40 10.86 5.16
CA LEU A 196 -15.12 10.21 4.95
C LEU A 196 -14.02 11.19 5.41
N ASP A 197 -13.11 10.70 6.23
CA ASP A 197 -12.09 11.51 6.92
C ASP A 197 -10.72 10.81 6.91
N ALA A 198 -10.60 9.70 6.19
CA ALA A 198 -9.35 8.97 6.02
C ALA A 198 -8.63 9.42 4.73
N PRO A 199 -7.33 9.68 4.79
CA PRO A 199 -6.48 9.94 3.63
C PRO A 199 -6.58 8.87 2.54
N ILE A 200 -6.48 9.29 1.28
CA ILE A 200 -6.43 8.39 0.11
C ILE A 200 -5.15 8.66 -0.66
N PHE A 201 -4.21 7.70 -0.63
CA PHE A 201 -3.00 7.72 -1.44
C PHE A 201 -3.29 7.18 -2.84
N LEU A 202 -2.99 7.97 -3.85
CA LEU A 202 -3.21 7.65 -5.26
C LEU A 202 -1.85 7.47 -5.94
N LYS A 203 -1.54 6.24 -6.39
CA LYS A 203 -0.25 5.89 -6.99
C LYS A 203 -0.43 5.34 -8.40
N PHE A 204 -0.29 6.21 -9.39
CA PHE A 204 -0.35 5.86 -10.81
C PHE A 204 0.74 6.59 -11.59
N GLY A 205 0.95 6.17 -12.84
CA GLY A 205 1.91 6.80 -13.76
C GLY A 205 3.26 6.07 -13.85
N GLY A 206 3.53 5.10 -12.96
CA GLY A 206 4.70 4.22 -13.06
C GLY A 206 4.71 3.43 -14.36
N ILE A 207 3.56 2.84 -14.69
CA ILE A 207 3.31 2.15 -15.96
C ILE A 207 3.46 3.10 -17.15
N ASP A 208 2.91 4.31 -17.07
CA ASP A 208 2.93 5.32 -18.12
C ASP A 208 4.36 5.72 -18.49
N ALA A 209 5.14 6.12 -17.47
CA ALA A 209 6.47 6.66 -17.62
C ALA A 209 7.56 5.60 -17.89
N GLN A 210 7.19 4.33 -18.11
CA GLN A 210 8.14 3.28 -18.50
C GLN A 210 7.53 2.32 -19.53
N PHE A 211 6.59 1.48 -19.10
CA PHE A 211 6.06 0.41 -19.96
C PHE A 211 5.28 0.96 -21.14
N LEU A 212 4.31 1.85 -20.89
CA LEU A 212 3.47 2.39 -21.95
C LEU A 212 4.27 3.21 -22.96
N TRP A 213 5.23 4.01 -22.47
CA TRP A 213 6.09 4.80 -23.33
C TRP A 213 6.92 3.93 -24.29
N VAL A 214 7.58 2.89 -23.77
CA VAL A 214 8.34 1.95 -24.61
C VAL A 214 7.42 1.22 -25.60
N ARG A 215 6.23 0.78 -25.16
CA ARG A 215 5.25 0.17 -26.08
C ARG A 215 4.82 1.11 -27.20
N ARG A 216 4.60 2.39 -26.90
CA ARG A 216 4.22 3.39 -27.91
C ARG A 216 5.34 3.60 -28.93
N ARG A 217 6.60 3.64 -28.47
CA ARG A 217 7.78 3.71 -29.33
C ARG A 217 7.86 2.50 -30.27
N ILE A 218 7.71 1.28 -29.74
CA ILE A 218 7.69 0.03 -30.53
C ILE A 218 6.59 0.06 -31.58
N ARG A 219 5.35 0.35 -31.18
CA ARG A 219 4.21 0.40 -32.09
C ARG A 219 4.41 1.41 -33.22
N ASN A 220 5.04 2.54 -32.91
CA ASN A 220 5.28 3.61 -33.87
C ASN A 220 6.62 3.47 -34.61
N ARG A 221 7.40 2.39 -34.35
CA ARG A 221 8.74 2.16 -34.89
C ARG A 221 9.72 3.32 -34.64
N VAL A 222 9.60 3.94 -33.47
CA VAL A 222 10.49 5.02 -33.01
C VAL A 222 11.58 4.42 -32.12
N TYR A 223 12.72 4.10 -32.72
CA TYR A 223 13.79 3.38 -32.05
C TYR A 223 14.75 4.27 -31.26
N GLN A 224 14.92 5.53 -31.67
CA GLN A 224 15.79 6.47 -30.99
C GLN A 224 15.18 6.98 -29.70
N PHE A 225 16.04 7.25 -28.73
CA PHE A 225 15.67 7.89 -27.47
C PHE A 225 15.42 9.39 -27.69
N SER A 226 14.27 9.89 -27.21
CA SER A 226 13.92 11.32 -27.26
C SER A 226 13.20 11.74 -25.99
N THR A 227 13.73 12.76 -25.32
CA THR A 227 13.07 13.37 -24.16
C THR A 227 11.81 14.13 -24.56
N ASP A 228 11.76 14.69 -25.78
CA ASP A 228 10.60 15.44 -26.26
C ASP A 228 9.41 14.50 -26.54
N ASP A 229 9.70 13.33 -27.12
CA ASP A 229 8.68 12.30 -27.32
C ASP A 229 8.15 11.75 -25.99
N PHE A 230 9.03 11.62 -24.99
CA PHE A 230 8.61 11.28 -23.64
C PHE A 230 7.75 12.38 -23.03
N ASP A 231 8.17 13.64 -23.11
CA ASP A 231 7.45 14.77 -22.53
C ASP A 231 6.05 14.92 -23.13
N ALA A 232 5.88 14.68 -24.44
CA ALA A 232 4.57 14.66 -25.09
C ALA A 232 3.65 13.56 -24.53
N LEU A 233 4.17 12.34 -24.31
CA LEU A 233 3.40 11.27 -23.68
C LEU A 233 3.11 11.57 -22.21
N ALA A 234 4.07 12.14 -21.47
CA ALA A 234 3.88 12.52 -20.08
C ALA A 234 2.79 13.60 -19.95
N ASP A 235 2.77 14.60 -20.83
CA ASP A 235 1.72 15.62 -20.88
C ASP A 235 0.34 15.01 -21.15
N GLU A 236 0.25 14.08 -22.11
CA GLU A 236 -1.00 13.38 -22.40
C GLU A 236 -1.48 12.56 -21.19
N SER A 237 -0.58 11.78 -20.58
CA SER A 237 -0.85 10.95 -19.41
C SER A 237 -1.32 11.77 -18.22
N VAL A 238 -0.56 12.80 -17.84
CA VAL A 238 -0.89 13.67 -16.70
C VAL A 238 -2.19 14.44 -16.97
N LYS A 239 -2.46 14.86 -18.21
CA LYS A 239 -3.73 15.52 -18.57
C LYS A 239 -4.94 14.59 -18.40
N GLN A 240 -4.85 13.34 -18.84
CA GLN A 240 -5.95 12.38 -18.62
C GLN A 240 -6.08 12.03 -17.14
N TYR A 241 -4.96 11.92 -16.42
CA TYR A 241 -5.02 11.69 -14.98
C TYR A 241 -5.68 12.85 -14.24
N ALA A 242 -5.39 14.10 -14.62
CA ALA A 242 -6.07 15.28 -14.08
C ALA A 242 -7.59 15.20 -14.24
N ARG A 243 -8.09 14.82 -15.43
CA ARG A 243 -9.54 14.64 -15.65
C ARG A 243 -10.16 13.60 -14.72
N PHE A 244 -9.44 12.50 -14.47
CA PHE A 244 -9.88 11.50 -13.51
C PHE A 244 -9.87 12.04 -12.07
N LEU A 245 -8.83 12.79 -11.69
CA LEU A 245 -8.72 13.41 -10.38
C LEU A 245 -9.84 14.43 -10.15
N ASP A 246 -10.20 15.23 -11.15
CA ASP A 246 -11.34 16.15 -11.11
C ASP A 246 -12.65 15.38 -10.84
N ALA A 247 -12.90 14.30 -11.60
CA ALA A 247 -14.09 13.47 -11.39
C ALA A 247 -14.13 12.78 -10.02
N LEU A 248 -12.97 12.46 -9.44
CA LEU A 248 -12.87 11.89 -8.09
C LEU A 248 -13.06 12.97 -7.01
N ALA A 249 -12.53 14.17 -7.23
CA ALA A 249 -12.68 15.35 -6.37
C ALA A 249 -14.12 15.86 -6.28
N ASP A 250 -14.95 15.60 -7.30
CA ASP A 250 -16.39 15.85 -7.25
C ASP A 250 -17.14 14.90 -6.29
N ILE A 251 -16.51 13.78 -5.90
CA ILE A 251 -17.12 12.75 -5.04
C ILE A 251 -16.52 12.79 -3.63
N VAL A 252 -15.20 12.97 -3.53
CA VAL A 252 -14.43 12.92 -2.29
C VAL A 252 -13.79 14.29 -2.04
N ASP A 253 -13.78 14.75 -0.79
CA ASP A 253 -13.08 15.99 -0.42
C ASP A 253 -11.63 15.99 -0.98
N PRO A 254 -11.26 16.96 -1.83
CA PRO A 254 -9.91 17.06 -2.41
C PRO A 254 -8.78 17.05 -1.37
N LYS A 255 -9.04 17.53 -0.16
CA LYS A 255 -8.07 17.50 0.96
C LYS A 255 -7.77 16.08 1.43
N LEU A 256 -8.60 15.10 1.07
CA LEU A 256 -8.40 13.68 1.34
C LEU A 256 -7.46 13.02 0.31
N LEU A 257 -7.24 13.64 -0.86
CA LEU A 257 -6.47 13.03 -1.95
C LEU A 257 -4.98 13.35 -1.85
N ARG A 258 -4.16 12.31 -1.74
CA ARG A 258 -2.68 12.35 -1.74
C ARG A 258 -2.20 11.77 -3.06
N VAL A 259 -1.87 12.62 -4.03
CA VAL A 259 -1.35 12.20 -5.33
C VAL A 259 0.14 11.92 -5.20
N CYS A 260 0.51 10.64 -5.28
CA CYS A 260 1.88 10.20 -5.10
C CYS A 260 2.66 10.32 -6.40
N SER A 261 3.87 10.89 -6.31
CA SER A 261 4.82 10.88 -7.41
C SER A 261 5.12 9.45 -7.87
N VAL A 262 5.59 9.27 -9.10
CA VAL A 262 6.17 8.00 -9.56
C VAL A 262 7.47 7.74 -8.79
N PHE A 263 7.75 6.47 -8.48
CA PHE A 263 9.00 6.06 -7.83
C PHE A 263 10.20 6.23 -8.79
N PRO A 264 11.44 6.26 -8.29
CA PRO A 264 12.59 6.11 -9.18
C PRO A 264 12.54 4.77 -9.94
N PRO A 265 13.28 4.64 -11.05
CA PRO A 265 13.46 3.34 -11.69
C PRO A 265 14.15 2.36 -10.73
N ALA A 266 13.75 1.08 -10.76
CA ALA A 266 14.29 0.05 -9.88
C ALA A 266 15.19 -0.99 -10.58
N ILE A 267 15.29 -0.91 -11.91
CA ILE A 267 16.02 -1.87 -12.74
C ILE A 267 17.14 -1.16 -13.50
N THR A 268 18.28 -1.86 -13.64
CA THR A 268 19.46 -1.43 -14.41
C THR A 268 19.46 -2.03 -15.81
N ASP A 269 20.24 -1.43 -16.71
CA ASP A 269 20.21 -1.68 -18.16
C ASP A 269 20.48 -3.14 -18.56
N ALA A 270 21.31 -3.87 -17.81
CA ALA A 270 21.86 -5.17 -18.22
C ALA A 270 20.82 -6.27 -18.50
N ASP A 271 19.62 -6.19 -17.92
CA ASP A 271 18.57 -7.22 -18.06
C ASP A 271 17.18 -6.65 -18.37
N TRP A 272 17.08 -5.34 -18.66
CA TRP A 272 15.79 -4.66 -18.83
C TRP A 272 14.91 -5.30 -19.91
N GLU A 273 15.50 -5.65 -21.07
CA GLU A 273 14.80 -6.30 -22.18
C GLU A 273 14.14 -7.61 -21.76
N GLY A 274 14.89 -8.47 -21.06
CA GLY A 274 14.41 -9.79 -20.62
C GLY A 274 13.23 -9.67 -19.66
N HIS A 275 13.32 -8.77 -18.69
CA HIS A 275 12.25 -8.55 -17.71
C HIS A 275 11.04 -7.83 -18.30
N PHE A 276 11.26 -6.93 -19.28
CA PHE A 276 10.16 -6.35 -20.01
C PHE A 276 9.40 -7.42 -20.80
N LEU A 277 10.11 -8.33 -21.50
CA LEU A 277 9.47 -9.45 -22.20
C LEU A 277 8.72 -10.37 -21.25
N GLU A 278 9.29 -10.65 -20.07
CA GLU A 278 8.67 -11.46 -19.02
C GLU A 278 7.36 -10.84 -18.52
N ALA A 279 7.38 -9.54 -18.21
CA ALA A 279 6.19 -8.81 -17.77
C ALA A 279 5.07 -8.81 -18.82
N HIS A 280 5.39 -9.11 -20.08
CA HIS A 280 4.42 -9.22 -21.15
C HIS A 280 4.06 -10.66 -21.52
N ARG A 281 4.65 -11.71 -20.91
CA ARG A 281 4.54 -13.11 -21.34
C ARG A 281 3.13 -13.58 -21.70
N ASP A 282 2.14 -13.17 -20.90
CA ASP A 282 0.75 -13.60 -21.05
C ASP A 282 -0.15 -12.56 -21.77
N THR A 283 0.46 -11.56 -22.40
CA THR A 283 -0.24 -10.57 -23.21
C THR A 283 -0.32 -11.06 -24.66
N PRO A 284 -1.43 -10.79 -25.40
CA PRO A 284 -1.53 -11.08 -26.83
C PRO A 284 -0.35 -10.57 -27.67
N GLU A 285 0.38 -9.61 -27.14
CA GLU A 285 1.53 -8.95 -27.74
C GLU A 285 2.89 -9.61 -27.41
N HIS A 286 2.91 -10.71 -26.67
CA HIS A 286 4.11 -11.52 -26.45
C HIS A 286 4.38 -12.49 -27.58
N ASP A 287 4.76 -11.94 -28.72
CA ASP A 287 5.22 -12.72 -29.86
C ASP A 287 6.73 -12.47 -30.11
N ARG A 288 7.31 -13.28 -31.02
CA ARG A 288 8.71 -13.10 -31.46
C ARG A 288 8.96 -11.72 -32.07
N TYR A 289 7.91 -11.00 -32.48
CA TYR A 289 8.02 -9.66 -33.04
C TYR A 289 8.35 -8.63 -31.95
N LEU A 290 7.74 -8.70 -30.76
CA LEU A 290 8.08 -7.78 -29.66
C LEU A 290 9.57 -7.82 -29.29
N ALA A 291 10.15 -9.02 -29.15
CA ALA A 291 11.57 -9.18 -28.86
C ALA A 291 12.47 -8.65 -29.98
N ALA A 292 12.08 -8.86 -31.25
CA ALA A 292 12.82 -8.35 -32.39
C ALA A 292 12.80 -6.81 -32.49
N GLU A 293 11.69 -6.18 -32.11
CA GLU A 293 11.56 -4.72 -32.08
C GLU A 293 12.31 -4.10 -30.90
N LEU A 294 12.30 -4.73 -29.73
CA LEU A 294 13.05 -4.25 -28.55
C LEU A 294 14.55 -4.16 -28.78
N ARG A 295 15.15 -5.14 -29.48
CA ARG A 295 16.59 -5.13 -29.81
C ARG A 295 17.02 -3.96 -30.69
N LYS A 296 16.08 -3.30 -31.35
CA LYS A 296 16.34 -2.11 -32.16
C LYS A 296 16.29 -0.84 -31.33
N MET A 297 15.72 -0.89 -30.12
CA MET A 297 15.48 0.28 -29.28
C MET A 297 16.76 0.78 -28.62
N GLU A 298 16.93 2.09 -28.68
CA GLU A 298 17.79 2.80 -27.75
C GLU A 298 17.06 2.93 -26.41
N LEU A 299 17.55 2.21 -25.40
CA LEU A 299 17.03 2.25 -24.04
C LEU A 299 17.80 3.29 -23.21
N PRO A 300 17.12 4.09 -22.38
CA PRO A 300 17.78 4.99 -21.45
C PRO A 300 18.61 4.22 -20.43
N ASP A 301 19.72 4.81 -19.99
CA ASP A 301 20.44 4.33 -18.81
C ASP A 301 19.68 4.67 -17.51
N LEU A 302 20.16 4.17 -16.37
CA LEU A 302 19.55 4.43 -15.06
C LEU A 302 19.39 5.92 -14.73
N GLY A 303 20.36 6.76 -15.12
CA GLY A 303 20.32 8.19 -14.88
C GLY A 303 19.26 8.87 -15.75
N ALA A 304 19.22 8.53 -17.03
CA ALA A 304 18.22 8.99 -17.96
C ALA A 304 16.81 8.55 -17.53
N TRP A 305 16.61 7.28 -17.14
CA TRP A 305 15.34 6.82 -16.57
C TRP A 305 14.92 7.63 -15.35
N THR A 306 15.86 7.95 -14.46
CA THR A 306 15.56 8.75 -13.27
C THR A 306 15.11 10.17 -13.65
N GLU A 307 15.77 10.80 -14.63
CA GLU A 307 15.35 12.11 -15.15
C GLU A 307 13.98 12.06 -15.83
N LEU A 308 13.64 10.98 -16.56
CA LEU A 308 12.29 10.81 -17.11
C LEU A 308 11.23 10.73 -15.99
N ARG A 309 11.52 10.03 -14.87
CA ARG A 309 10.61 10.03 -13.71
C ARG A 309 10.48 11.42 -13.11
N ALA A 310 11.58 12.16 -12.98
CA ALA A 310 11.57 13.53 -12.49
C ALA A 310 10.73 14.46 -13.38
N ARG A 311 10.86 14.34 -14.72
CA ARG A 311 10.04 15.07 -15.71
C ARG A 311 8.54 14.80 -15.55
N TYR A 312 8.17 13.53 -15.49
CA TYR A 312 6.78 13.13 -15.27
C TYR A 312 6.25 13.70 -13.95
N ASN A 313 7.03 13.60 -12.87
CA ASN A 313 6.66 14.08 -11.55
C ASN A 313 6.54 15.61 -11.47
N ARG A 314 7.36 16.38 -12.21
CA ARG A 314 7.21 17.84 -12.32
C ARG A 314 5.88 18.22 -12.97
N LYS A 315 5.49 17.53 -14.04
CA LYS A 315 4.18 17.72 -14.70
C LYS A 315 3.03 17.34 -13.77
N LEU A 316 3.13 16.19 -13.08
CA LEU A 316 2.14 15.72 -12.11
C LEU A 316 1.99 16.68 -10.92
N ARG A 317 3.09 17.19 -10.36
CA ARG A 317 3.07 18.24 -9.33
C ARG A 317 2.34 19.49 -9.82
N GLY A 318 2.65 19.93 -11.05
CA GLY A 318 2.02 21.11 -11.64
C GLY A 318 0.50 21.00 -11.79
N ILE A 319 -0.07 19.81 -12.01
CA ILE A 319 -1.53 19.63 -11.98
C ILE A 319 -2.08 19.62 -10.56
N CYS A 320 -1.37 19.04 -9.59
CA CYS A 320 -1.79 19.01 -8.19
C CYS A 320 -1.84 20.43 -7.62
N ASP A 321 -0.79 21.23 -7.87
CA ASP A 321 -0.71 22.63 -7.42
C ASP A 321 -1.86 23.48 -8.00
N LYS A 322 -2.21 23.27 -9.27
CA LYS A 322 -3.33 23.96 -9.93
C LYS A 322 -4.70 23.55 -9.37
N ALA A 323 -4.86 22.27 -9.03
CA ALA A 323 -6.10 21.71 -8.51
C ALA A 323 -6.24 21.81 -6.97
N GLY A 324 -5.22 22.31 -6.27
CA GLY A 324 -5.20 22.35 -4.81
C GLY A 324 -5.12 20.97 -4.15
N LEU A 325 -4.57 19.97 -4.85
CA LEU A 325 -4.41 18.60 -4.36
C LEU A 325 -3.08 18.43 -3.63
N VAL A 326 -3.02 17.51 -2.67
CA VAL A 326 -1.79 17.21 -1.94
C VAL A 326 -0.88 16.33 -2.79
N PHE A 327 0.27 16.86 -3.21
CA PHE A 327 1.31 16.06 -3.87
C PHE A 327 2.26 15.42 -2.84
N VAL A 328 2.48 14.12 -2.97
CA VAL A 328 3.38 13.34 -2.12
C VAL A 328 4.63 12.94 -2.90
N ASP A 329 5.78 13.51 -2.54
CA ASP A 329 7.05 13.22 -3.19
C ASP A 329 7.68 11.93 -2.66
N VAL A 330 7.60 10.88 -3.48
CA VAL A 330 8.25 9.58 -3.26
C VAL A 330 9.30 9.29 -4.33
N LEU A 331 9.84 10.32 -4.98
CA LEU A 331 11.02 10.19 -5.84
C LEU A 331 12.26 10.63 -5.07
N SER A 332 12.27 11.88 -4.61
CA SER A 332 13.43 12.53 -4.01
C SER A 332 14.03 11.80 -2.80
N PRO A 333 13.24 11.18 -1.89
CA PRO A 333 13.79 10.45 -0.74
C PRO A 333 14.67 9.24 -1.09
N PHE A 334 14.60 8.76 -2.34
CA PHE A 334 15.28 7.56 -2.79
C PHE A 334 16.42 7.82 -3.77
N LEU A 335 16.78 9.09 -3.97
CA LEU A 335 17.90 9.47 -4.83
C LEU A 335 19.18 9.64 -4.01
N ASP A 336 20.31 9.34 -4.64
CA ASP A 336 21.64 9.61 -4.11
C ASP A 336 22.08 11.07 -4.37
N SER A 337 23.30 11.40 -3.94
CA SER A 337 23.89 12.73 -4.16
C SER A 337 24.05 13.14 -5.64
N LYS A 338 23.98 12.20 -6.58
CA LYS A 338 24.07 12.44 -8.02
C LYS A 338 22.69 12.57 -8.67
N GLY A 339 21.61 12.45 -7.90
CA GLY A 339 20.24 12.53 -8.40
C GLY A 339 19.78 11.27 -9.15
N VAL A 340 20.48 10.14 -8.97
CA VAL A 340 20.04 8.83 -9.48
C VAL A 340 19.54 7.98 -8.31
N VAL A 341 18.78 6.92 -8.58
CA VAL A 341 18.32 6.03 -7.50
C VAL A 341 19.51 5.50 -6.68
N ASP A 342 19.41 5.61 -5.36
CA ASP A 342 20.41 5.03 -4.47
C ASP A 342 20.34 3.50 -4.58
N LYS A 343 21.50 2.86 -4.78
CA LYS A 343 21.64 1.41 -4.96
C LYS A 343 20.98 0.61 -3.85
N ARG A 344 20.91 1.15 -2.63
CA ARG A 344 20.26 0.48 -1.50
C ARG A 344 18.76 0.26 -1.71
N TYR A 345 18.12 1.03 -2.58
CA TYR A 345 16.69 0.95 -2.88
C TYR A 345 16.39 0.22 -4.19
N LEU A 346 17.40 -0.31 -4.89
CA LEU A 346 17.16 -1.13 -6.07
C LEU A 346 16.46 -2.44 -5.66
N GLY A 347 15.44 -2.82 -6.43
CA GLY A 347 14.70 -4.04 -6.22
C GLY A 347 15.54 -5.29 -6.39
N ALA A 348 14.93 -6.45 -6.20
CA ALA A 348 15.54 -7.70 -6.61
C ALA A 348 15.83 -7.69 -8.12
N ALA A 349 16.80 -8.49 -8.57
CA ALA A 349 17.12 -8.57 -9.99
C ALA A 349 15.86 -8.90 -10.81
N GLY A 350 15.51 -8.00 -11.74
CA GLY A 350 14.33 -8.13 -12.58
C GLY A 350 13.03 -7.61 -12.02
N ASP A 351 13.04 -7.08 -10.80
CA ASP A 351 11.89 -6.41 -10.22
C ASP A 351 11.85 -4.94 -10.65
N PHE A 352 10.72 -4.52 -11.23
CA PHE A 352 10.49 -3.12 -11.58
C PHE A 352 10.11 -2.26 -10.35
N HIS A 353 9.93 -2.89 -9.19
CA HIS A 353 9.67 -2.22 -7.92
C HIS A 353 10.97 -1.93 -7.17
N ILE A 354 11.03 -0.80 -6.48
CA ILE A 354 12.11 -0.50 -5.55
C ILE A 354 12.11 -1.52 -4.41
N ASN A 355 13.22 -1.64 -3.68
CA ASN A 355 13.31 -2.58 -2.57
C ASN A 355 12.26 -2.30 -1.49
N TYR A 356 11.39 -3.25 -1.21
CA TYR A 356 10.31 -3.07 -0.24
C TYR A 356 10.83 -2.83 1.17
N ASP A 357 11.82 -3.60 1.62
CA ASP A 357 12.35 -3.55 2.98
C ASP A 357 13.21 -2.31 3.19
N ALA A 358 14.12 -2.03 2.25
CA ALA A 358 15.01 -0.86 2.37
C ALA A 358 14.27 0.48 2.33
N THR A 359 13.03 0.48 1.82
CA THR A 359 12.18 1.68 1.74
C THR A 359 11.24 1.84 2.94
N GLU A 360 11.25 0.91 3.89
CA GLU A 360 10.32 0.90 5.02
C GLU A 360 10.39 2.18 5.85
N GLU A 361 11.55 2.48 6.45
CA GLU A 361 11.73 3.67 7.30
C GLU A 361 11.30 4.98 6.61
N PRO A 362 11.84 5.36 5.43
CA PRO A 362 11.46 6.62 4.78
C PRO A 362 9.99 6.66 4.35
N LEU A 363 9.39 5.53 3.94
CA LEU A 363 7.97 5.51 3.57
C LEU A 363 7.06 5.57 4.77
N VAL A 364 7.37 4.86 5.86
CA VAL A 364 6.60 4.92 7.10
C VAL A 364 6.57 6.36 7.62
N GLU A 365 7.73 7.02 7.67
CA GLU A 365 7.84 8.42 8.05
C GLU A 365 6.98 9.34 7.17
N LEU A 366 7.03 9.12 5.86
CA LEU A 366 6.22 9.87 4.90
C LEU A 366 4.72 9.62 5.09
N ILE A 367 4.29 8.37 5.26
CA ILE A 367 2.88 8.03 5.47
C ILE A 367 2.38 8.72 6.72
N TRP A 368 3.08 8.59 7.85
CA TRP A 368 2.74 9.26 9.11
C TRP A 368 2.54 10.76 8.94
N ARG A 369 3.40 11.44 8.18
CA ARG A 369 3.27 12.89 7.91
C ARG A 369 2.01 13.28 7.14
N HIS A 370 1.43 12.36 6.39
CA HIS A 370 0.26 12.58 5.53
C HIS A 370 -1.03 12.00 6.09
N VAL A 371 -0.94 11.11 7.09
CA VAL A 371 -2.11 10.55 7.81
C VAL A 371 -2.38 11.18 9.16
N SER A 372 -1.36 11.76 9.81
CA SER A 372 -1.55 12.50 11.05
C SER A 372 -2.26 13.82 10.75
N SER A 373 -3.37 14.09 11.42
CA SER A 373 -4.02 15.41 11.38
C SER A 373 -3.10 16.45 12.05
N ASP A 374 -3.07 17.69 11.52
CA ASP A 374 -2.20 18.77 12.03
C ASP A 374 -2.37 19.09 13.52
N SER A 375 -3.42 18.58 14.17
CA SER A 375 -3.68 18.71 15.61
C SER A 375 -2.57 18.16 16.53
N SER A 376 -1.67 17.29 16.06
CA SER A 376 -0.54 16.78 16.88
C SER A 376 0.80 17.47 16.62
N ARG A 377 0.92 18.34 15.60
CA ARG A 377 2.17 19.05 15.28
C ARG A 377 2.43 20.26 16.17
N ASP A 378 1.39 20.89 16.71
CA ASP A 378 1.54 22.04 17.60
C ASP A 378 2.01 21.67 19.02
N ALA A 379 1.81 20.42 19.44
CA ALA A 379 2.23 19.95 20.77
C ALA A 379 3.75 19.65 20.87
N LEU A 380 4.44 19.44 19.74
CA LEU A 380 5.85 19.04 19.70
C LEU A 380 6.80 20.15 19.19
N ARG A 381 6.29 21.35 18.91
CA ARG A 381 7.11 22.55 18.57
C ARG A 381 7.29 23.51 19.74
N GLY A 382 7.23 23.01 20.97
CA GLY A 382 7.59 23.75 22.18
C GLY A 382 9.10 23.95 22.33
N HIS A 383 9.59 25.06 21.79
CA HIS A 383 10.80 25.85 22.13
C HIS A 383 12.22 25.41 21.68
N PRO A 384 13.18 26.37 21.60
CA PRO A 384 13.07 27.82 21.38
C PRO A 384 13.89 28.33 20.18
N ALA A 385 13.57 29.55 19.74
CA ALA A 385 14.42 30.35 18.88
C ALA A 385 15.77 30.59 19.58
N ALA A 386 16.86 30.36 18.85
CA ALA A 386 18.18 30.79 19.27
C ALA A 386 18.36 32.28 18.93
N GLU A 387 18.78 33.04 19.94
CA GLU A 387 19.45 34.35 19.79
C GLU A 387 20.78 34.21 19.05
#